data_AF-A0A1X6XMI0-F1
#
_entry.id   AF-A0A1X6XMI0-F1
#
_cell.length_a   1.000
_cell.length_b   1.000
_cell.length_c   1.000
_cell.angle_alpha   90.00
_cell.angle_beta   90.00
_cell.angle_gamma   90.00
#
_symmetry.space_group_name_H-M   'P 1'
#
loop_
_entity.id
_entity.type
_entity.pdbx_description
1 polymer ?
#
loop_
_entity_poly.entity_id
_entity_poly.type
_entity_poly.pdbx_seq_one_letter_code
_entity_poly.pdbx_strand_id
1 'polypeptide(L)'
;MSASDEAYDGPCPDGARARSLERIYHYLDGELESHEITKIQAHLDDCTDCSSEFEIEALLKELVRRSCTAGQAPEGLRERIQQRIVVERRTTVIRRIG
;
A
#
# COMPACT_ATOMS: atom_id res chain seq x y z
N MET A 1 -12.14 17.84 13.22
CA MET A 1 -10.94 18.10 14.05
C MET A 1 -10.61 16.79 14.75
N SER A 2 -9.50 16.09 14.56
CA SER A 2 -8.42 16.05 13.58
C SER A 2 -7.91 14.61 13.70
N ALA A 3 -7.87 13.88 12.60
CA ALA A 3 -7.31 12.53 12.55
C ALA A 3 -5.86 12.67 12.07
N SER A 4 -4.98 13.04 12.98
CA SER A 4 -3.52 13.09 12.79
C SER A 4 -2.92 13.19 14.19
N ASP A 5 -1.77 12.56 14.41
CA ASP A 5 -0.97 12.55 15.66
C ASP A 5 -1.34 11.38 16.59
N GLU A 6 -0.56 10.30 16.77
CA GLU A 6 0.88 10.10 16.56
C GLU A 6 1.15 8.61 16.33
N ALA A 7 1.59 8.22 15.13
CA ALA A 7 2.29 6.94 14.94
C ALA A 7 3.70 7.11 15.52
N TYR A 8 3.82 6.88 16.83
CA TYR A 8 5.08 6.92 17.57
C TYR A 8 6.09 5.94 16.96
N ASP A 9 7.13 6.50 16.33
CA ASP A 9 8.11 5.81 15.48
C ASP A 9 9.43 5.62 16.25
N GLY A 10 9.36 4.93 17.39
CA GLY A 10 10.49 4.63 18.28
C GLY A 10 10.98 3.18 18.15
N PRO A 11 12.25 2.92 18.52
CA PRO A 11 13.16 1.94 17.94
C PRO A 11 12.68 0.51 18.14
N CYS A 12 12.96 -0.37 17.16
CA CYS A 12 12.67 -1.80 17.21
C CYS A 12 13.24 -2.44 18.49
N PRO A 13 12.41 -2.86 19.46
CA PRO A 13 12.88 -3.55 20.65
C PRO A 13 12.15 -4.89 20.71
N ASP A 14 12.71 -5.91 20.06
CA ASP A 14 12.37 -7.34 20.21
C ASP A 14 10.91 -7.63 20.64
N GLY A 15 9.90 -7.28 19.84
CA GLY A 15 8.53 -7.55 20.29
C GLY A 15 7.35 -7.14 19.43
N ALA A 16 7.50 -6.27 18.43
CA ALA A 16 6.37 -5.86 17.59
C ALA A 16 6.53 -6.26 16.13
N ARG A 17 6.96 -7.51 15.88
CA ARG A 17 7.06 -8.10 14.54
C ARG A 17 5.83 -7.81 13.67
N ALA A 18 4.64 -7.89 14.25
CA ALA A 18 3.39 -7.61 13.55
C ALA A 18 3.28 -6.18 13.00
N ARG A 19 3.75 -5.16 13.74
CA ARG A 19 3.70 -3.76 13.30
C ARG A 19 4.74 -3.46 12.22
N SER A 20 5.95 -4.02 12.35
CA SER A 20 6.99 -3.89 11.32
C SER A 20 6.58 -4.59 10.02
N LEU A 21 5.95 -5.77 10.12
CA LEU A 21 5.46 -6.52 8.96
C LEU A 21 4.33 -5.78 8.22
N GLU A 22 3.37 -5.19 8.96
CA GLU A 22 2.31 -4.37 8.36
C GLU A 22 2.88 -3.19 7.55
N ARG A 23 3.88 -2.49 8.11
CA ARG A 23 4.55 -1.38 7.38
C ARG A 23 5.35 -1.88 6.18
N ILE A 24 5.99 -3.05 6.27
CA ILE A 24 6.64 -3.71 5.12
C ILE A 24 5.62 -3.97 4.01
N TYR A 25 4.42 -4.43 4.34
CA TYR A 25 3.35 -4.63 3.36
C TYR A 25 2.92 -3.32 2.70
N HIS A 26 2.61 -2.29 3.49
CA HIS A 26 2.25 -0.97 2.93
C HIS A 26 3.35 -0.38 2.07
N TYR A 27 4.62 -0.53 2.47
CA TYR A 27 5.76 -0.10 1.67
C TYR A 27 5.83 -0.86 0.34
N LEU A 28 5.70 -2.20 0.37
CA LEU A 28 5.70 -3.03 -0.82
C LEU A 28 4.50 -2.79 -1.75
N ASP A 29 3.35 -2.38 -1.22
CA ASP A 29 2.15 -2.05 -2.00
C ASP A 29 2.13 -0.59 -2.50
N GLY A 30 3.08 0.24 -2.05
CA GLY A 30 3.15 1.66 -2.42
C GLY A 30 2.08 2.52 -1.73
N GLU A 31 1.61 2.09 -0.55
CA GLU A 31 0.55 2.74 0.22
C GLU A 31 1.08 3.71 1.28
N LEU A 32 2.39 3.99 1.29
CA LEU A 32 3.04 4.90 2.23
C LEU A 32 3.22 6.31 1.63
N GLU A 33 3.06 7.32 2.49
CA GLU A 33 3.41 8.70 2.17
C GLU A 33 4.94 8.88 2.14
N SER A 34 5.42 9.95 1.48
CA SER A 34 6.87 10.14 1.25
C SER A 34 7.71 10.14 2.55
N HIS A 35 7.18 10.72 3.63
CA HIS A 35 7.88 10.75 4.92
C HIS A 35 7.96 9.35 5.57
N GLU A 36 6.95 8.51 5.38
CA GLU A 36 6.89 7.15 5.92
C GLU A 36 7.83 6.21 5.16
N ILE A 37 7.98 6.44 3.85
CA ILE A 37 8.98 5.76 3.00
C ILE A 37 10.39 6.02 3.54
N THR A 38 10.75 7.27 3.80
CA THR A 38 12.10 7.59 4.34
C THR A 38 12.34 6.91 5.69
N LYS A 39 11.31 6.85 6.55
CA LYS A 39 11.40 6.22 7.87
C LYS A 39 11.60 4.70 7.79
N ILE A 40 10.81 4.02 6.96
CA ILE A 40 10.96 2.56 6.82
C ILE A 40 12.27 2.19 6.14
N GLN A 41 12.74 3.00 5.17
CA GLN A 41 14.04 2.78 4.54
C GLN A 41 15.18 2.86 5.57
N ALA A 42 15.22 3.93 6.37
CA ALA A 42 16.21 4.05 7.45
C ALA A 42 16.13 2.87 8.43
N HIS A 43 14.92 2.39 8.74
CA HIS A 43 14.75 1.21 9.60
C HIS A 43 15.28 -0.08 8.97
N LEU A 44 15.03 -0.32 7.68
CA LEU A 44 15.52 -1.50 6.95
C LEU A 44 17.05 -1.47 6.79
N ASP A 45 17.65 -0.28 6.70
CA ASP A 45 19.10 -0.09 6.67
C ASP A 45 19.77 -0.43 8.02
N ASP A 46 19.10 -0.11 9.13
CA ASP A 46 19.63 -0.29 10.49
C ASP A 46 19.21 -1.62 11.17
N CYS A 47 18.21 -2.34 10.64
CA CYS A 47 17.64 -3.53 11.28
C CYS A 47 17.69 -4.79 10.39
N THR A 48 18.64 -5.67 10.68
CA THR A 48 18.85 -6.93 9.93
C THR A 48 17.62 -7.84 9.91
N ASP A 49 16.90 -7.98 11.04
CA ASP A 49 15.73 -8.85 11.11
C ASP A 49 14.61 -8.36 10.18
N CYS A 50 14.31 -7.06 10.21
CA CYS A 50 13.27 -6.50 9.35
C CYS A 50 13.68 -6.47 7.88
N SER A 51 14.97 -6.28 7.59
CA SER A 51 15.53 -6.40 6.24
C SER A 51 15.38 -7.82 5.69
N SER A 52 15.73 -8.84 6.48
CA SER A 52 15.54 -10.24 6.09
C SER A 52 14.08 -10.60 5.84
N GLU A 53 13.15 -10.11 6.67
CA GLU A 53 11.71 -10.32 6.46
C GLU A 53 11.23 -9.59 5.20
N PHE A 54 11.66 -8.34 4.97
CA PHE A 54 11.36 -7.60 3.75
C PHE A 54 11.81 -8.35 2.49
N GLU A 55 13.01 -8.93 2.48
CA GLU A 55 13.50 -9.72 1.35
C GLU A 55 12.60 -10.91 1.02
N ILE A 56 12.14 -11.64 2.05
CA ILE A 56 11.24 -12.78 1.90
C ILE A 56 9.88 -12.34 1.35
N GLU A 57 9.29 -11.30 1.94
CA GLU A 57 7.99 -10.78 1.53
C GLU A 57 8.01 -10.20 0.11
N ALA A 58 9.09 -9.50 -0.26
CA ALA A 58 9.30 -9.00 -1.61
C ALA A 58 9.39 -10.14 -2.64
N LEU A 59 10.15 -11.20 -2.31
CA LEU A 59 10.25 -12.39 -3.16
C LEU A 59 8.89 -13.09 -3.31
N LEU A 60 8.14 -13.22 -2.23
CA LEU A 60 6.79 -13.81 -2.23
C LEU A 60 5.84 -13.00 -3.13
N LYS A 61 5.78 -11.68 -2.97
CA LYS A 61 4.96 -10.81 -3.83
C LYS A 61 5.35 -10.94 -5.30
N GLU A 62 6.63 -11.01 -5.61
CA GLU A 62 7.11 -11.20 -6.98
C GLU A 62 6.69 -12.58 -7.54
N LEU A 63 6.77 -13.65 -6.74
CA LEU A 63 6.30 -14.98 -7.13
C LEU A 63 4.80 -15.00 -7.42
N VAL A 64 4.00 -14.37 -6.55
CA VAL A 64 2.54 -14.24 -6.74
C VAL A 64 2.26 -13.48 -8.03
N ARG A 65 2.92 -12.33 -8.23
CA ARG A 65 2.76 -11.50 -9.44
C ARG A 65 3.05 -12.31 -10.70
N ARG A 66 4.13 -13.08 -10.72
CA ARG A 66 4.49 -13.97 -11.84
C ARG A 66 3.48 -15.09 -12.07
N SER A 67 2.95 -15.66 -10.99
CA SER A 67 1.95 -16.73 -11.06
C SER A 67 0.59 -16.21 -11.56
N CYS A 68 0.31 -14.92 -11.35
CA CYS A 68 -0.91 -14.26 -11.77
C CYS A 68 -0.83 -13.57 -13.16
N THR A 69 0.22 -13.78 -13.96
CA THR A 69 0.36 -13.16 -15.30
C THR A 69 -0.57 -13.74 -16.38
N ALA A 70 -1.44 -14.67 -16.04
CA ALA A 70 -2.26 -15.41 -17.01
C ALA A 70 -3.47 -14.64 -17.57
N GLY A 71 -3.76 -13.43 -17.11
CA GLY A 71 -4.93 -12.68 -17.56
C GLY A 71 -4.57 -11.29 -18.06
N GLN A 72 -4.39 -11.12 -19.37
CA GLN A 72 -4.55 -9.78 -19.94
C GLN A 72 -5.96 -9.29 -19.59
N ALA A 73 -6.05 -8.06 -19.07
CA ALA A 73 -7.34 -7.45 -18.79
C ALA A 73 -8.22 -7.53 -20.06
N PRO A 74 -9.50 -7.93 -19.94
CA PRO A 74 -10.39 -8.00 -21.09
C PRO A 74 -10.39 -6.70 -21.88
N GLU A 75 -10.40 -6.81 -23.21
CA GLU A 75 -10.52 -5.66 -24.09
C GLU A 75 -11.78 -4.83 -23.73
N GLY A 76 -11.67 -3.51 -23.78
CA GLY A 76 -12.78 -2.63 -23.42
C GLY A 76 -13.00 -2.44 -21.92
N LEU A 77 -12.26 -3.12 -21.03
CA LEU A 77 -12.45 -2.98 -19.57
C LEU A 77 -12.14 -1.54 -19.11
N ARG A 78 -11.09 -0.93 -19.65
CA ARG A 78 -10.70 0.45 -19.31
C ARG A 78 -11.81 1.43 -19.66
N GLU A 79 -12.35 1.33 -20.85
CA GLU A 79 -13.43 2.19 -21.37
C GLU A 79 -14.69 2.04 -20.51
N ARG A 80 -15.06 0.80 -20.16
CA ARG A 80 -16.19 0.51 -19.28
C ARG A 80 -16.01 1.12 -17.89
N ILE A 81 -14.83 1.00 -17.30
CA ILE A 81 -14.50 1.60 -15.99
C ILE A 81 -14.60 3.12 -16.06
N GLN A 82 -13.97 3.75 -17.07
CA GLN A 82 -14.01 5.20 -17.24
C GLN A 82 -15.44 5.73 -17.42
N GLN A 83 -16.25 5.07 -18.25
CA GLN A 83 -17.66 5.42 -18.44
C GLN A 83 -18.43 5.35 -17.11
N ARG A 84 -18.25 4.28 -16.33
CA ARG A 84 -18.92 4.14 -15.03
C ARG A 84 -18.50 5.23 -14.06
N ILE A 85 -17.21 5.55 -13.96
CA ILE A 85 -16.71 6.62 -13.08
C ILE A 85 -17.33 7.97 -13.44
N VAL A 86 -17.45 8.30 -14.74
CA VAL A 86 -18.08 9.55 -15.21
C VAL A 86 -19.56 9.60 -14.84
N VAL A 87 -20.28 8.49 -14.98
CA VAL A 87 -21.70 8.42 -14.60
C VAL A 87 -21.87 8.65 -13.10
N GLU A 88 -21.13 7.94 -12.25
CA GLU A 88 -21.28 8.05 -10.79
C GLU A 88 -20.91 9.44 -10.25
N ARG A 89 -19.86 10.07 -10.80
CA ARG A 89 -19.48 11.44 -10.42
C ARG A 89 -20.57 12.47 -10.72
N ARG A 90 -21.39 12.26 -11.75
CA ARG A 90 -22.50 13.16 -12.10
C ARG A 90 -23.67 13.04 -11.12
N THR A 91 -23.95 11.84 -10.61
CA THR A 91 -25.06 11.60 -9.67
C THR A 91 -24.85 12.27 -8.31
N THR A 92 -23.60 12.38 -7.84
CA THR A 92 -23.27 12.98 -6.55
C THR A 92 -23.46 14.50 -6.52
N VAL A 93 -23.28 15.19 -7.65
CA VAL A 93 -23.49 16.65 -7.74
C VAL A 93 -24.98 17.00 -7.70
N ILE A 94 -25.83 16.21 -8.37
CA ILE A 94 -27.27 16.47 -8.46
C ILE A 94 -27.97 16.28 -7.09
N ARG A 95 -27.50 15.35 -6.25
CA ARG A 95 -28.11 15.06 -4.94
C ARG A 95 -27.73 16.04 -3.81
N ARG A 96 -26.76 16.94 -4.01
CA ARG A 96 -26.29 17.87 -2.97
C ARG A 96 -26.85 19.29 -3.10
N ILE A 97 -27.53 19.58 -4.21
CA ILE A 97 -28.19 20.87 -4.50
C ILE A 97 -29.73 20.75 -4.34
N GLY A 98 -30.23 19.55 -4.05
CA GLY A 98 -31.65 19.28 -3.77
C GLY A 98 -31.95 19.25 -2.27
#